data_AF-A0A060BI44-F1
#
_entry.id   AF-A0A060BI44-F1
#
_cell.length_a   1.000
_cell.length_b   1.000
_cell.length_c   1.000
_cell.angle_alpha   90.00
_cell.angle_beta   90.00
_cell.angle_gamma   90.00
#
_symmetry.space_group_name_H-M   'P 1'
#
loop_
_entity.id
_entity.type
_entity.pdbx_description
1 polymer ?
#
loop_
_entity_poly.entity_id
_entity_poly.type
_entity_poly.pdbx_seq_one_letter_code
_entity_poly.pdbx_strand_id
1 'polypeptide(L)'
;MIGSNSDEASVMTVFGVDIAGQIAKLRRERRFGLGLIKLLYPGVKGDEALGREVCRDMAFTTLGYVVMQAQQRVGQPCWRYWFDYVAEAEHQTYPHGAWHGNEVAYVLIISTLPSRYAIMRMIT
;
A
#
# COMPACT_ATOMS: atom_id res chain seq x y z
N MET A 1 -4.81 -14.70 -7.95
CA MET A 1 -4.67 -13.24 -8.05
C MET A 1 -4.32 -12.69 -6.69
N ILE A 2 -3.39 -11.74 -6.61
CA ILE A 2 -2.94 -11.11 -5.36
C ILE A 2 -2.82 -9.62 -5.64
N GLY A 3 -3.10 -8.73 -4.71
CA GLY A 3 -2.90 -7.31 -4.95
C GLY A 3 -2.78 -6.49 -3.70
N SER A 4 -2.67 -5.20 -3.92
CA SER A 4 -2.54 -4.20 -2.87
C SER A 4 -3.17 -2.89 -3.30
N ASN A 5 -3.59 -2.10 -2.32
CA ASN A 5 -4.08 -0.74 -2.52
C ASN A 5 -2.93 0.26 -2.40
N SER A 6 -3.10 1.45 -2.98
CA SER A 6 -2.03 2.45 -2.97
C SER A 6 -1.70 3.00 -1.58
N ASP A 7 -2.65 2.95 -0.66
CA ASP A 7 -2.52 3.32 0.75
C ASP A 7 -2.95 2.20 1.72
N GLU A 8 -2.27 1.04 1.67
CA GLU A 8 -2.53 -0.02 2.67
C GLU A 8 -2.20 0.41 4.10
N ALA A 9 -1.28 1.36 4.25
CA ALA A 9 -0.84 1.82 5.56
C ALA A 9 -1.90 2.64 6.29
N SER A 10 -2.97 3.09 5.63
CA SER A 10 -4.05 3.87 6.25
C SER A 10 -4.72 3.17 7.45
N VAL A 11 -4.81 1.83 7.41
CA VAL A 11 -5.45 1.05 8.46
C VAL A 11 -4.61 0.97 9.73
N MET A 12 -3.30 1.22 9.65
CA MET A 12 -2.39 1.12 10.79
C MET A 12 -2.74 2.08 11.92
N THR A 13 -3.22 3.28 11.57
CA THR A 13 -3.74 4.27 12.51
C THR A 13 -4.95 3.74 13.30
N VAL A 14 -5.83 2.97 12.65
CA VAL A 14 -6.99 2.33 13.30
C VAL A 14 -6.54 1.28 14.32
N PHE A 15 -5.44 0.60 14.07
CA PHE A 15 -4.82 -0.36 14.99
C PHE A 15 -3.90 0.28 16.04
N GLY A 16 -3.87 1.61 16.14
CA GLY A 16 -3.07 2.34 17.14
C GLY A 16 -1.56 2.37 16.85
N VAL A 17 -1.15 2.08 15.60
CA VAL A 17 0.25 2.13 15.20
C VAL A 17 0.60 3.55 14.74
N ASP A 18 1.39 4.26 15.56
CA ASP A 18 1.97 5.56 15.19
C ASP A 18 3.19 5.37 14.27
N ILE A 19 2.92 5.38 12.97
CA ILE A 19 3.92 5.23 11.91
C ILE A 19 5.01 6.31 11.99
N ALA A 20 4.64 7.57 12.17
CA ALA A 20 5.59 8.68 12.24
C ALA A 20 6.46 8.56 13.49
N GLY A 21 5.87 8.19 14.63
CA GLY A 21 6.58 7.89 15.86
C GLY A 21 7.58 6.75 15.73
N GLN A 22 7.27 5.69 14.98
CA GLN A 22 8.21 4.60 14.72
C GLN A 22 9.42 5.07 13.89
N ILE A 23 9.20 5.88 12.85
CA ILE A 23 10.30 6.45 12.07
C ILE A 23 11.13 7.45 12.91
N ALA A 24 10.48 8.26 13.73
CA ALA A 24 11.16 9.17 14.65
C ALA A 24 12.02 8.39 15.68
N LYS A 25 11.51 7.28 16.20
CA LYS A 25 12.27 6.36 17.07
C LYS A 25 13.46 5.75 16.34
N LEU A 26 13.27 5.22 15.13
CA LEU A 26 14.35 4.71 14.27
C LEU A 26 15.42 5.78 14.00
N ARG A 27 15.02 7.04 13.79
CA ARG A 27 15.96 8.14 13.66
C ARG A 27 16.79 8.34 14.92
N ARG A 28 16.21 8.22 16.11
CA ARG A 28 16.97 8.41 17.36
C ARG A 28 17.90 7.23 17.65
N GLU A 29 17.43 6.00 17.45
CA GLU A 29 18.11 4.79 17.92
C GLU A 29 18.97 4.12 16.85
N ARG A 30 18.62 4.25 15.57
CA ARG A 30 19.19 3.49 14.44
C ARG A 30 19.40 4.36 13.20
N ARG A 31 20.08 5.51 13.36
CA ARG A 31 20.33 6.50 12.28
C ARG A 31 20.88 5.89 10.99
N PHE A 32 21.85 4.99 11.11
CA PHE A 32 22.44 4.32 9.95
C PHE A 32 21.42 3.41 9.24
N GLY A 33 20.66 2.61 10.00
CA GLY A 33 19.61 1.77 9.46
C GLY A 33 18.50 2.57 8.77
N LEU A 34 18.09 3.70 9.35
CA LEU A 34 17.16 4.63 8.70
C LEU A 34 17.75 5.20 7.40
N GLY A 35 19.06 5.46 7.34
CA GLY A 35 19.74 5.86 6.12
C GLY A 35 19.61 4.82 5.01
N LEU A 36 19.81 3.54 5.33
CA LEU A 36 19.63 2.43 4.38
C LEU A 36 18.18 2.30 3.92
N ILE A 37 17.21 2.42 4.83
CA ILE A 37 15.78 2.41 4.48
C ILE A 37 15.47 3.54 3.50
N LYS A 38 15.95 4.75 3.74
CA LYS A 38 15.74 5.89 2.83
C LYS A 38 16.29 5.68 1.42
N LEU A 39 17.33 4.87 1.25
CA LEU A 39 17.83 4.52 -0.08
C LEU A 39 16.84 3.67 -0.89
N LEU A 40 15.97 2.91 -0.22
CA LEU A 40 14.93 2.11 -0.86
C LEU A 40 13.72 2.96 -1.31
N TYR A 41 13.55 4.16 -0.76
CA TYR A 41 12.42 5.05 -1.00
C TYR A 41 12.85 6.41 -1.57
N PRO A 42 13.45 6.45 -2.76
CA PRO A 42 13.89 7.71 -3.36
C PRO A 42 12.70 8.65 -3.61
N GLY A 43 12.86 9.92 -3.24
CA GLY A 43 11.84 10.96 -3.45
C GLY A 43 10.82 11.12 -2.31
N VAL A 44 10.77 10.18 -1.36
CA VAL A 44 9.87 10.27 -0.20
C VAL A 44 10.47 11.19 0.87
N LYS A 45 9.72 12.23 1.26
CA LYS A 45 10.17 13.26 2.19
C LYS A 45 9.27 13.34 3.41
N GLY A 46 9.87 13.47 4.59
CA GLY A 46 9.16 13.50 5.87
C GLY A 46 8.97 12.10 6.47
N ASP A 47 8.82 12.04 7.80
CA ASP A 47 8.69 10.75 8.51
C ASP A 47 7.37 10.07 8.30
N GLU A 48 6.31 10.87 8.16
CA GLU A 48 4.97 10.36 7.94
C GLU A 48 4.89 9.68 6.57
N ALA A 49 5.28 10.37 5.50
CA ALA A 49 5.29 9.79 4.16
C ALA A 49 6.23 8.58 4.07
N LEU A 50 7.46 8.67 4.63
CA LEU A 50 8.40 7.55 4.64
C LEU A 50 7.83 6.35 5.40
N GLY A 51 7.27 6.59 6.58
CA GLY A 51 6.72 5.53 7.39
C GLY A 51 5.53 4.87 6.73
N ARG A 52 4.68 5.62 6.01
CA ARG A 52 3.53 5.07 5.29
C ARG A 52 3.97 4.12 4.17
N GLU A 53 4.93 4.53 3.36
CA GLU A 53 5.50 3.68 2.30
C GLU A 53 6.20 2.43 2.87
N VAL A 54 7.04 2.61 3.89
CA VAL A 54 7.72 1.50 4.57
C VAL A 54 6.72 0.53 5.19
N CYS A 55 5.69 1.03 5.86
CA CYS A 55 4.69 0.20 6.52
C CYS A 55 3.82 -0.56 5.50
N ARG A 56 3.37 0.12 4.43
CA ARG A 56 2.66 -0.50 3.30
C ARG A 56 3.45 -1.68 2.75
N ASP A 57 4.73 -1.47 2.51
CA ASP A 57 5.59 -2.49 1.89
C ASP A 57 5.90 -3.63 2.85
N MET A 58 6.25 -3.34 4.09
CA MET A 58 6.60 -4.36 5.08
C MET A 58 5.40 -5.22 5.49
N ALA A 59 4.23 -4.62 5.71
CA ALA A 59 3.07 -5.32 6.25
C ALA A 59 2.18 -5.96 5.17
N PHE A 60 2.12 -5.39 3.97
CA PHE A 60 1.14 -5.81 2.95
C PHE A 60 1.79 -6.17 1.62
N THR A 61 2.42 -5.19 0.96
CA THR A 61 2.75 -5.27 -0.47
C THR A 61 3.85 -6.31 -0.73
N THR A 62 4.92 -6.34 0.07
CA THR A 62 6.04 -7.28 -0.12
C THR A 62 5.62 -8.72 0.11
N LEU A 63 4.81 -9.00 1.14
CA LEU A 63 4.37 -10.36 1.42
C LEU A 63 3.53 -10.91 0.26
N GLY A 64 2.60 -10.11 -0.27
CA GLY A 64 1.85 -10.50 -1.47
C GLY A 64 2.75 -10.79 -2.66
N TYR A 65 3.88 -10.08 -2.80
CA TYR A 65 4.83 -10.29 -3.88
C TYR A 65 5.61 -11.60 -3.71
N VAL A 66 6.05 -11.90 -2.48
CA VAL A 66 6.72 -13.17 -2.15
C VAL A 66 5.79 -14.35 -2.39
N VAL A 67 4.51 -14.26 -2.00
CA VAL A 67 3.52 -15.32 -2.25
C VAL A 67 3.31 -15.52 -3.76
N MET A 68 3.20 -14.44 -4.53
CA MET A 68 3.10 -14.51 -6.00
C MET A 68 4.31 -15.23 -6.60
N GLN A 69 5.54 -14.86 -6.21
CA GLN A 69 6.74 -15.53 -6.68
C GLN A 69 6.75 -17.03 -6.32
N ALA A 70 6.31 -17.38 -5.11
CA ALA A 70 6.25 -18.78 -4.68
C ALA A 70 5.28 -19.60 -5.55
N GLN A 71 4.10 -19.05 -5.87
CA GLN A 71 3.15 -19.69 -6.78
C GLN A 71 3.71 -19.83 -8.21
N GLN A 72 4.39 -18.80 -8.74
CA GLN A 72 5.03 -18.87 -10.06
C GLN A 72 6.12 -19.96 -10.14
N ARG A 73 6.91 -20.14 -9.07
CA ARG A 73 7.98 -21.16 -9.02
C ARG A 73 7.46 -22.59 -9.15
N VAL A 74 6.20 -22.85 -8.78
CA VAL A 74 5.56 -24.17 -8.93
C VAL A 74 4.67 -24.26 -10.18
N GLY A 75 4.88 -23.37 -11.15
CA GLY A 75 4.18 -23.38 -12.43
C GLY A 75 2.73 -22.92 -12.37
N GLN A 76 2.29 -22.30 -11.27
CA GLN A 76 0.93 -21.77 -11.17
C GLN A 76 0.85 -20.38 -11.80
N PRO A 77 -0.22 -20.07 -12.54
CA PRO A 77 -0.43 -18.74 -13.08
C PRO A 77 -0.76 -17.75 -11.96
N CYS A 78 -0.11 -16.59 -11.99
CA CYS A 78 -0.33 -15.51 -11.04
C CYS A 78 -0.53 -14.19 -11.76
N TRP A 79 -1.45 -13.39 -11.21
CA TRP A 79 -1.65 -12.01 -11.61
C TRP A 79 -1.61 -11.13 -10.38
N ARG A 80 -0.84 -10.04 -10.48
CA ARG A 80 -0.76 -9.03 -9.46
C ARG A 80 -1.52 -7.78 -9.88
N TYR A 81 -2.33 -7.23 -8.99
CA TYR A 81 -3.04 -5.97 -9.22
C TYR A 81 -2.58 -4.87 -8.25
N TRP A 82 -2.77 -3.63 -8.70
CA TRP A 82 -2.57 -2.43 -7.90
C TRP A 82 -3.83 -1.57 -7.98
N PHE A 83 -4.50 -1.38 -6.84
CA PHE A 83 -5.73 -0.60 -6.76
C PHE A 83 -5.43 0.81 -6.23
N ASP A 84 -5.64 1.81 -7.09
CA ASP A 84 -5.30 3.22 -6.81
C ASP A 84 -6.44 4.17 -7.17
N TYR A 85 -7.65 3.64 -7.37
CA TYR A 85 -8.79 4.46 -7.74
C TYR A 85 -9.37 5.15 -6.50
N VAL A 86 -9.47 6.48 -6.56
CA VAL A 86 -10.18 7.32 -5.61
C VAL A 86 -11.16 8.21 -6.38
N ALA A 87 -12.44 8.16 -6.01
CA ALA A 87 -13.45 9.02 -6.61
C ALA A 87 -13.11 10.49 -6.34
N GLU A 88 -13.33 11.36 -7.34
CA GLU A 88 -12.98 12.79 -7.26
C GLU A 88 -13.60 13.49 -6.04
N ALA A 89 -14.86 13.16 -5.72
CA ALA A 89 -15.56 13.69 -4.54
C ALA A 89 -14.93 13.26 -3.20
N GLU A 90 -14.09 12.22 -3.20
CA GLU A 90 -13.50 11.63 -2.00
C GLU A 90 -12.00 11.92 -1.87
N HIS A 91 -11.41 12.72 -2.77
CA HIS A 91 -9.98 13.08 -2.69
C HIS A 91 -9.60 13.76 -1.37
N GLN A 92 -10.54 14.47 -0.73
CA GLN A 92 -10.32 15.04 0.60
C GLN A 92 -10.26 13.98 1.70
N THR A 93 -11.06 12.91 1.58
CA THR A 93 -11.10 11.79 2.54
C THR A 93 -9.89 10.88 2.36
N TYR A 94 -9.45 10.68 1.12
CA TYR A 94 -8.37 9.78 0.74
C TYR A 94 -7.19 10.55 0.12
N PRO A 95 -6.52 11.43 0.88
CA PRO A 95 -5.51 12.36 0.34
C PRO A 95 -4.22 11.67 -0.14
N HIS A 96 -4.06 10.38 0.14
CA HIS A 96 -2.86 9.61 -0.15
C HIS A 96 -3.11 8.39 -1.02
N GLY A 97 -4.30 8.29 -1.63
CA GLY A 97 -4.70 7.16 -2.46
C GLY A 97 -5.71 6.24 -1.78
N ALA A 98 -5.98 5.12 -2.42
CA ALA A 98 -7.00 4.16 -1.98
C ALA A 98 -6.57 3.47 -0.69
N TRP A 99 -7.35 3.64 0.37
CA TRP A 99 -7.12 3.00 1.65
C TRP A 99 -7.24 1.48 1.58
N HIS A 100 -6.62 0.80 2.54
CA HIS A 100 -6.82 -0.64 2.76
C HIS A 100 -8.32 -1.01 2.76
N GLY A 101 -8.71 -1.93 1.89
CA GLY A 101 -10.08 -2.44 1.78
C GLY A 101 -11.02 -1.62 0.87
N ASN A 102 -10.59 -0.46 0.33
CA ASN A 102 -11.43 0.33 -0.59
C ASN A 102 -11.80 -0.41 -1.87
N GLU A 103 -10.98 -1.36 -2.32
CA GLU A 103 -11.21 -2.19 -3.50
C GLU A 103 -12.39 -3.17 -3.31
N VAL A 104 -12.70 -3.55 -2.06
CA VAL A 104 -13.73 -4.56 -1.74
C VAL A 104 -15.09 -4.18 -2.32
N ALA A 105 -15.48 -2.90 -2.23
CA ALA A 105 -16.76 -2.43 -2.76
C ALA A 105 -16.86 -2.56 -4.29
N TYR A 106 -15.72 -2.45 -5.00
CA TYR A 106 -15.64 -2.59 -6.45
C TYR A 106 -15.64 -4.06 -6.88
N VAL A 107 -14.98 -4.93 -6.12
CA VAL A 107 -14.95 -6.37 -6.39
C VAL A 107 -16.30 -7.02 -6.12
N LEU A 108 -16.94 -6.65 -5.01
CA LEU A 108 -18.24 -7.22 -4.60
C LEU A 108 -19.43 -6.49 -5.22
N ILE A 109 -19.20 -5.42 -6.01
CA ILE A 109 -20.25 -4.62 -6.66
C ILE A 109 -21.25 -4.07 -5.62
N ILE A 110 -20.75 -3.66 -4.45
CA ILE A 110 -21.58 -3.10 -3.36
C ILE A 110 -21.66 -1.57 -3.51
N SER A 111 -20.75 -0.96 -4.28
CA SER A 111 -20.82 0.47 -4.63
C SER A 111 -21.75 0.73 -5.82
N THR A 112 -22.58 1.78 -5.74
CA THR A 112 -23.44 2.27 -6.84
C THR A 112 -22.69 2.99 -7.97
N LEU A 113 -21.36 2.92 -7.99
CA LEU A 113 -20.54 3.58 -9.01
C LEU A 113 -20.74 2.91 -10.38
N PRO A 114 -20.98 3.68 -11.46
CA PRO A 114 -21.13 3.11 -12.78
C PRO A 114 -19.84 2.40 -13.20
N SER A 115 -19.94 1.10 -13.48
CA SER A 115 -18.82 0.14 -13.65
C SER A 115 -17.89 0.38 -14.85
N ARG A 116 -17.86 1.59 -15.42
CA ARG A 116 -17.19 1.88 -16.69
C ARG A 116 -15.76 2.45 -16.55
N TYR A 117 -15.28 2.72 -15.33
CA TYR A 117 -14.00 3.45 -15.14
C TYR A 117 -12.99 2.83 -14.18
N ALA A 118 -13.30 1.72 -13.50
CA ALA A 118 -12.33 1.05 -12.63
C ALA A 118 -11.38 0.17 -13.47
N ILE A 119 -10.39 0.79 -14.12
CA ILE A 119 -9.33 0.05 -14.82
C ILE A 119 -8.33 -0.44 -13.78
N MET A 120 -8.47 -1.68 -13.34
CA MET A 120 -7.48 -2.35 -12.50
C MET A 120 -6.19 -2.52 -13.31
N ARG A 121 -5.13 -1.80 -12.96
CA ARG A 121 -3.83 -1.97 -13.61
C ARG A 121 -3.21 -3.28 -13.15
N MET A 122 -2.99 -4.19 -14.10
CA MET A 122 -2.09 -5.33 -13.87
C MET A 122 -0.65 -4.83 -13.88
N ILE A 123 0.10 -5.22 -12.87
CA ILE A 123 1.55 -5.00 -12.80
C ILE A 123 2.23 -6.35 -12.97
N THR A 124 3.21 -6.41 -13.89
CA THR A 124 4.01 -7.62 -14.19
C THR A 124 5.18 -7.76 -13.25
#